data_AF-A0A6P0UC99-F1
#
_entry.id   AF-A0A6P0UC99-F1
#
_cell.length_a   1.000
_cell.length_b   1.000
_cell.length_c   1.000
_cell.angle_alpha   90.00
_cell.angle_beta   90.00
_cell.angle_gamma   90.00
#
_symmetry.space_group_name_H-M   'P 1'
#
loop_
_entity.id
_entity.type
_entity.pdbx_description
1 polymer ?
#
loop_
_entity_poly.entity_id
_entity_poly.type
_entity_poly.pdbx_seq_one_letter_code
_entity_poly.pdbx_strand_id
1 'polypeptide(L)' 'SRNGKPEPYLAWKDVVLVRPGEKVLIRMPFRDFPGKTVYHCHILDHEDLGMMGNLKIQA' A
#
# COMPACT_ATOMS: atom_id res chain seq x y z
N SER A 1 7.80 5.74 6.35
CA SER A 1 9.27 5.67 6.30
C SER A 1 9.68 4.76 5.15
N ARG A 2 10.90 4.94 4.64
CA ARG A 2 11.52 4.10 3.62
C ARG A 2 12.83 3.55 4.17
N ASN A 3 12.97 2.23 4.21
CA ASN A 3 14.14 1.54 4.76
C ASN A 3 14.50 2.03 6.18
N GLY A 4 13.48 2.21 7.02
CA GLY A 4 13.65 2.71 8.39
C GLY A 4 13.88 4.22 8.51
N LYS A 5 14.20 4.93 7.42
CA LYS A 5 14.38 6.38 7.42
C LYS A 5 13.02 7.10 7.31
N PRO A 6 12.74 8.11 8.15
CA PRO A 6 11.53 8.91 8.03
C PRO A 6 11.38 9.51 6.63
N GLU A 7 10.14 9.61 6.13
CA GLU A 7 9.89 10.38 4.91
C GLU A 7 10.06 11.87 5.26
N PRO A 8 10.72 12.68 4.42
CA PRO A 8 10.90 14.10 4.68
C PRO A 8 9.58 14.89 4.66
N TYR A 9 8.59 14.39 3.91
CA TYR A 9 7.27 14.99 3.79
C TYR A 9 6.20 13.94 4.00
N LEU A 10 5.35 14.15 5.01
CA LEU A 10 4.17 13.32 5.25
C LEU A 10 3.00 13.89 4.44
N ALA A 11 2.55 13.11 3.46
CA ALA A 11 1.43 13.46 2.60
C ALA A 11 0.56 12.23 2.35
N TRP A 12 -0.73 12.46 2.10
CA TRP A 12 -1.62 11.43 1.57
C TRP A 12 -1.20 11.04 0.16
N LYS A 13 -1.22 9.75 -0.12
CA LYS A 13 -0.83 9.18 -1.41
C LYS A 13 -1.74 7.99 -1.71
N ASP A 14 -2.26 7.95 -2.92
CA ASP A 14 -3.01 6.80 -3.42
C ASP A 14 -2.06 5.67 -3.83
N VAL A 15 -0.90 6.03 -4.39
CA VAL A 15 0.14 5.10 -4.85
C VAL A 15 1.52 5.51 -4.37
N VAL A 16 2.37 4.51 -4.13
CA VAL A 16 3.78 4.72 -3.81
C VAL A 16 4.67 3.82 -4.66
N LEU A 17 5.74 4.38 -5.21
CA LEU A 17 6.77 3.58 -5.86
C LEU A 17 7.55 2.80 -4.79
N VAL A 18 7.75 1.52 -5.02
CA VAL A 18 8.58 0.62 -4.21
C VAL A 18 9.65 0.02 -5.12
N ARG A 19 10.92 0.31 -4.83
CA ARG A 19 12.05 -0.23 -5.61
C ARG A 19 12.41 -1.67 -5.18
N PRO A 20 13.13 -2.43 -6.03
CA PRO A 20 13.63 -3.75 -5.64
C PRO A 20 14.40 -3.70 -4.31
N GLY A 21 14.05 -4.58 -3.37
CA GLY A 21 14.66 -4.65 -2.03
C GLY A 21 14.27 -3.51 -1.07
N GLU A 22 13.44 -2.56 -1.50
CA GLU A 22 12.98 -1.47 -0.64
C GLU A 22 11.84 -1.90 0.28
N LYS A 23 11.85 -1.42 1.52
CA LYS A 23 10.76 -1.54 2.47
C LYS A 23 10.12 -0.18 2.72
N VAL A 24 8.81 -0.07 2.45
CA VAL A 24 8.02 1.13 2.72
C VAL A 24 7.03 0.85 3.84
N LEU A 25 6.92 1.76 4.80
CA LEU A 25 5.90 1.74 5.84
C LEU A 25 4.76 2.68 5.47
N ILE A 26 3.57 2.12 5.25
CA ILE A 26 2.33 2.84 4.96
C ILE A 26 1.46 2.86 6.22
N ARG A 27 0.82 4.01 6.50
CA ARG A 27 -0.18 4.15 7.56
C ARG A 27 -1.49 4.54 6.91
N MET A 28 -2.54 3.76 7.15
CA MET A 28 -3.88 4.01 6.62
C MET A 28 -4.90 3.93 7.77
N PRO A 29 -5.69 4.99 8.03
CA PRO A 29 -6.76 4.91 9.00
C PRO A 29 -7.97 4.19 8.37
N PHE A 30 -8.25 2.96 8.81
CA PHE A 30 -9.45 2.23 8.42
C PHE A 30 -10.67 2.75 9.21
N ARG A 31 -11.07 3.99 8.95
CA ARG A 31 -12.21 4.65 9.63
C ARG A 31 -13.51 4.57 8.84
N ASP A 32 -13.38 4.58 7.52
CA ASP A 32 -14.48 4.67 6.60
C ASP A 32 -14.52 3.41 5.73
N PHE A 33 -15.73 2.99 5.33
CA PHE A 33 -15.98 1.89 4.39
C PHE A 33 -15.56 0.48 4.87
N PRO A 34 -16.32 -0.13 5.80
CA PRO A 34 -16.14 -1.54 6.13
C PRO A 34 -16.47 -2.40 4.89
N GLY A 35 -15.73 -3.48 4.68
CA GLY A 35 -15.84 -4.22 3.43
C GLY A 35 -14.56 -4.92 3.00
N LYS A 36 -14.63 -5.57 1.83
CA LYS A 36 -13.46 -6.15 1.18
C LYS A 36 -12.89 -5.08 0.24
N THR A 37 -11.60 -4.81 0.36
CA THR A 37 -10.85 -3.93 -0.54
C THR A 37 -9.57 -4.64 -0.97
N VAL A 38 -8.86 -4.08 -1.93
CA VAL A 38 -7.60 -4.63 -2.45
C VAL A 38 -6.43 -3.69 -2.18
N TYR A 39 -5.26 -4.26 -2.06
CA TYR A 39 -4.00 -3.56 -2.27
C TYR A 39 -3.24 -4.31 -3.37
N HIS A 40 -2.69 -3.59 -4.34
CA HIS A 40 -2.05 -4.23 -5.48
C HIS A 40 -0.92 -3.38 -6.07
N CYS A 41 -0.10 -3.99 -6.91
CA CYS A 41 0.83 -3.26 -7.76
C CYS A 41 0.06 -2.62 -8.92
N HIS A 42 0.34 -1.36 -9.26
CA HIS A 42 -0.26 -0.71 -10.44
C HIS A 42 0.42 -1.11 -11.78
N ILE A 43 1.41 -2.00 -11.73
CA ILE A 43 1.99 -2.63 -12.91
C ILE A 43 1.16 -3.89 -13.17
N LEU A 44 0.33 -3.86 -14.21
CA LEU A 44 -0.68 -4.90 -14.47
C LEU A 44 -0.07 -6.30 -14.53
N ASP A 45 1.05 -6.47 -15.23
CA ASP A 45 1.73 -7.77 -15.30
C ASP A 45 2.15 -8.27 -13.91
N HIS A 46 2.56 -7.38 -13.01
CA HIS A 46 2.91 -7.76 -11.64
C HIS A 46 1.67 -8.10 -10.81
N GLU A 47 0.59 -7.32 -10.96
CA GLU A 47 -0.70 -7.56 -10.32
C GLU A 47 -1.24 -8.96 -10.67
N ASP A 48 -1.31 -9.26 -11.96
CA ASP A 48 -1.82 -10.52 -12.49
C ASP A 48 -0.94 -11.72 -12.09
N LEU A 49 0.38 -11.49 -11.95
CA LEU A 49 1.33 -12.50 -11.47
C LEU A 49 1.37 -12.64 -9.94
N GLY A 50 0.41 -12.06 -9.23
CA GLY A 50 0.17 -12.32 -7.81
C GLY A 50 0.54 -11.19 -6.85
N MET A 51 0.85 -9.99 -7.36
CA MET A 51 1.04 -8.80 -6.50
C MET A 51 -0.28 -8.08 -6.17
N MET A 52 -1.40 -8.81 -6.12
CA MET A 52 -2.69 -8.35 -5.56
C MET A 52 -3.02 -9.11 -4.28
N GLY A 53 -3.45 -8.38 -3.25
CA GLY A 53 -3.98 -8.95 -2.02
C GLY A 53 -5.29 -8.31 -1.59
N ASN A 54 -6.09 -9.07 -0.85
CA ASN A 54 -7.36 -8.60 -0.29
C ASN A 54 -7.19 -8.16 1.17
N LEU A 55 -7.86 -7.09 1.56
CA LEU A 55 -8.04 -6.66 2.94
C LEU A 55 -9.52 -6.71 3.28
N LYS A 56 -9.85 -7.26 4.46
CA LYS A 56 -11.20 -7.20 5.02
C LYS A 56 -11.20 -6.21 6.17
N ILE A 57 -11.82 -5.06 5.95
CA ILE A 57 -12.02 -4.04 6.98
C ILE A 57 -13.31 -4.37 7.74
N GLN A 58 -13.22 -4.40 9.06
CA GLN A 58 -14.32 -4.66 9.98
C GLN A 58 -14.61 -3.39 10.79
N ALA A 59 -15.87 -3.22 11.17
CA ALA A 59 -16.35 -2.11 11.99
C ALA A 59 -16.13 -2.37 13.49
#